data_AF-A0A261RUS0-F1
#
_entry.id   AF-A0A261RUS0-F1
#
_cell.length_a   1.000
_cell.length_b   1.000
_cell.length_c   1.000
_cell.angle_alpha   90.00
_cell.angle_beta   90.00
_cell.angle_gamma   90.00
#
_symmetry.space_group_name_H-M   'P 1'
#
loop_
_entity.id
_entity.type
_entity.pdbx_description
1 polymer ?
#
loop_
_entity_poly.entity_id
_entity_poly.type
_entity_poly.pdbx_seq_one_letter_code
_entity_poly.pdbx_strand_id
1 'polypeptide(L)'
;MPRLARHRWCFNPIHKIQTRFRVFRVDTFGHRLRNARMLHGWTQKDLALASKLSQSAIGNYESGLRLHPSGEALIKLTRALRVAPLWLSSGEGPMLARDAEALARRYDTFPPAAGCGGPGGWPFLSVPFSDYEQLSSQEKCQLEQVLAAYIGARAR
;
A
#
# COMPACT_ATOMS: atom_id res chain seq x y z
N MET A 1 -42.96 21.53 -4.34
CA MET A 1 -42.55 20.43 -5.24
C MET A 1 -41.18 20.77 -5.82
N PRO A 2 -40.06 20.15 -5.39
CA PRO A 2 -38.73 20.53 -5.87
C PRO A 2 -38.37 19.76 -7.15
N ARG A 3 -37.83 20.44 -8.16
CA ARG A 3 -37.24 19.81 -9.35
C ARG A 3 -35.91 20.48 -9.71
N LEU A 4 -34.89 19.63 -9.75
CA LEU A 4 -33.72 19.66 -10.65
C LEU A 4 -32.58 20.64 -10.33
N ALA A 5 -31.70 20.23 -9.41
CA ALA A 5 -30.29 20.62 -9.50
C ALA A 5 -29.60 19.75 -10.56
N ARG A 6 -29.35 20.35 -11.73
CA ARG A 6 -28.56 19.75 -12.81
C ARG A 6 -27.07 19.84 -12.46
N HIS A 7 -26.48 18.74 -12.03
CA HIS A 7 -25.02 18.59 -11.98
C HIS A 7 -24.53 17.85 -13.23
N ARG A 8 -24.36 18.59 -14.33
CA ARG A 8 -23.30 18.26 -15.30
C ARG A 8 -22.04 18.87 -14.72
N TRP A 9 -20.95 18.13 -14.66
CA TRP A 9 -19.64 18.49 -15.24
C TRP A 9 -18.78 17.22 -15.20
N CYS A 10 -18.59 16.65 -16.38
CA CYS A 10 -17.57 15.64 -16.65
C CYS A 10 -16.20 16.31 -16.51
N PHE A 11 -15.24 15.67 -15.84
CA PHE A 11 -13.87 15.54 -16.35
C PHE A 11 -13.15 14.43 -15.59
N ASN A 12 -12.98 13.31 -16.27
CA ASN A 12 -11.94 12.33 -15.96
C ASN A 12 -10.73 12.72 -16.84
N PRO A 13 -9.49 12.68 -16.34
CA PRO A 13 -8.69 11.53 -16.74
C PRO A 13 -7.78 11.02 -15.62
N ILE A 14 -7.92 9.71 -15.39
CA ILE A 14 -6.95 8.81 -14.80
C ILE A 14 -5.64 8.94 -15.58
N HIS A 15 -4.51 9.03 -14.83
CA HIS A 15 -3.10 9.13 -15.25
C HIS A 15 -2.46 10.53 -15.23
N LYS A 16 -1.95 10.92 -14.04
CA LYS A 16 -0.61 11.53 -13.94
C LYS A 16 0.16 10.94 -12.75
N ILE A 17 1.41 10.59 -13.06
CA ILE A 17 2.38 9.82 -12.30
C ILE A 17 3.23 10.77 -11.44
N GLN A 18 3.43 10.35 -10.19
CA GLN A 18 4.57 10.55 -9.27
C GLN A 18 5.01 11.95 -8.75
N THR A 19 5.42 11.85 -7.47
CA THR A 19 6.51 12.54 -6.77
C THR A 19 6.51 14.06 -6.64
N ARG A 20 6.09 14.51 -5.45
CA ARG A 20 6.88 15.52 -4.72
C ARG A 20 6.78 15.31 -3.20
N PHE A 21 7.91 15.01 -2.58
CA PHE A 21 8.13 15.01 -1.14
C PHE A 21 8.07 16.46 -0.60
N ARG A 22 7.28 16.66 0.48
CA ARG A 22 7.17 17.76 1.48
C ARG A 22 5.69 18.10 1.65
N VAL A 23 5.05 17.89 2.80
CA VAL A 23 5.46 18.28 4.15
C VAL A 23 5.04 17.18 5.15
N PHE A 24 5.90 16.86 6.11
CA PHE A 24 5.60 16.00 7.25
C PHE A 24 4.39 16.55 8.03
N ARG A 25 3.20 16.02 7.72
CA ARG A 25 2.05 16.05 8.61
C ARG A 25 1.68 14.59 8.75
N VAL A 26 1.84 14.03 9.95
CA VAL A 26 1.63 12.61 10.29
C VAL A 26 0.60 11.98 9.34
N ASP A 27 1.05 11.09 8.45
CA ASP A 27 0.17 10.45 7.47
C ASP A 27 -0.65 9.40 8.20
N THR A 28 -1.74 9.85 8.81
CA THR A 28 -2.66 9.00 9.55
C THR A 28 -3.59 8.29 8.58
N PHE A 29 -4.22 7.21 9.04
CA PHE A 29 -5.30 6.55 8.31
C PHE A 29 -6.36 7.54 7.78
N GLY A 30 -6.76 8.50 8.63
CA GLY A 30 -7.73 9.53 8.26
C GLY A 30 -7.26 10.45 7.14
N HIS A 31 -5.98 10.83 7.14
CA HIS A 31 -5.38 11.63 6.06
C HIS A 31 -5.38 10.87 4.74
N ARG A 32 -4.94 9.59 4.73
CA ARG A 32 -4.97 8.74 3.53
C ARG A 32 -6.38 8.54 3.00
N LEU A 33 -7.33 8.26 3.88
CA LEU A 33 -8.73 8.06 3.53
C LEU A 33 -9.33 9.30 2.87
N ARG A 34 -9.12 10.47 3.50
CA ARG A 34 -9.58 11.76 2.97
C ARG A 34 -8.94 12.07 1.62
N ASN A 35 -7.63 11.84 1.49
CA ASN A 35 -6.91 12.08 0.24
C ASN A 35 -7.45 11.19 -0.88
N ALA A 36 -7.59 9.88 -0.64
CA ALA A 36 -8.16 8.94 -1.60
C ALA A 36 -9.58 9.34 -2.03
N ARG A 37 -10.43 9.76 -1.08
CA ARG A 37 -11.78 10.25 -1.39
C ARG A 37 -11.75 11.49 -2.27
N MET A 38 -10.89 12.46 -1.96
CA MET A 38 -10.78 13.70 -2.72
C MET A 38 -10.27 13.47 -4.14
N LEU A 39 -9.39 12.49 -4.36
CA LEU A 39 -8.95 12.10 -5.70
C LEU A 39 -10.09 11.54 -6.57
N HIS A 40 -11.11 10.94 -5.96
CA HIS A 40 -12.35 10.54 -6.65
C HIS A 40 -13.34 11.72 -6.84
N GLY A 41 -13.07 12.90 -6.29
CA GLY A 41 -13.99 14.03 -6.29
C GLY A 41 -15.24 13.81 -5.41
N TRP A 42 -15.17 12.87 -4.46
CA TRP A 42 -16.32 12.45 -3.66
C TRP A 42 -16.50 13.28 -2.40
N THR A 43 -17.74 13.51 -1.99
CA THR A 43 -18.07 13.97 -0.64
C THR A 43 -18.01 12.82 0.37
N GLN A 44 -18.01 13.13 1.68
CA GLN A 44 -18.08 12.09 2.72
C GLN A 44 -19.35 11.22 2.60
N LYS A 45 -20.45 11.82 2.14
CA LYS A 45 -21.71 11.12 1.88
C LYS A 45 -21.57 10.15 0.70
N ASP A 46 -20.89 10.56 -0.37
CA ASP A 46 -20.68 9.70 -1.53
C ASP A 46 -19.82 8.48 -1.17
N LEU A 47 -18.74 8.70 -0.41
CA LEU A 47 -17.92 7.60 0.10
C LEU A 47 -18.74 6.66 1.01
N ALA A 48 -19.55 7.21 1.91
CA ALA A 48 -20.40 6.42 2.80
C ALA A 48 -21.36 5.51 2.01
N LEU A 49 -22.00 6.05 0.97
CA LEU A 49 -22.87 5.30 0.06
C LEU A 49 -22.09 4.21 -0.68
N ALA A 50 -20.92 4.56 -1.24
CA ALA A 50 -20.08 3.62 -1.99
C ALA A 50 -19.53 2.48 -1.11
N SER A 51 -19.14 2.77 0.13
CA SER A 51 -18.61 1.78 1.09
C SER A 51 -19.68 1.08 1.91
N LYS A 52 -20.96 1.47 1.80
CA LYS A 52 -22.04 0.98 2.68
C LYS A 52 -21.71 1.16 4.17
N LEU A 53 -21.14 2.31 4.51
CA LEU A 53 -20.86 2.74 5.89
C LEU A 53 -21.71 3.97 6.20
N SER A 54 -21.86 4.34 7.47
CA SER A 54 -22.53 5.59 7.83
C SER A 54 -21.63 6.79 7.52
N GLN A 55 -22.22 7.92 7.13
CA GLN A 55 -21.47 9.17 6.92
C GLN A 55 -20.71 9.60 8.19
N SER A 56 -21.32 9.38 9.36
CA SER A 56 -20.68 9.64 10.66
C SER A 56 -19.43 8.79 10.87
N ALA A 57 -19.45 7.51 10.47
CA ALA A 57 -18.25 6.67 10.51
C ALA A 57 -17.12 7.23 9.64
N ILE A 58 -17.43 7.68 8.42
CA ILE A 58 -16.45 8.34 7.54
C ILE A 58 -15.89 9.62 8.20
N GLY A 59 -16.75 10.45 8.80
CA GLY A 59 -16.33 11.66 9.51
C GLY A 59 -15.41 11.36 10.71
N ASN A 60 -15.71 10.31 11.49
CA ASN A 60 -14.89 9.89 12.63
C ASN A 60 -13.52 9.35 12.20
N TYR A 61 -13.45 8.67 11.05
CA TYR A 61 -12.19 8.21 10.48
C TYR A 61 -11.32 9.37 9.99
N GLU A 62 -11.89 10.29 9.21
CA GLU A 62 -11.13 11.42 8.65
C GLU A 62 -10.69 12.45 9.67
N SER A 63 -11.41 12.57 10.79
CA SER A 63 -11.06 13.47 11.90
C SER A 63 -10.05 12.86 12.88
N GLY A 64 -9.76 11.56 12.78
CA GLY A 64 -8.88 10.85 13.70
C GLY A 64 -9.53 10.47 15.04
N LEU A 65 -10.82 10.77 15.23
CA LEU A 65 -11.61 10.27 16.37
C LEU A 65 -11.62 8.74 16.45
N ARG A 66 -11.50 8.08 15.29
CA ARG A 66 -11.29 6.63 15.20
C ARG A 66 -10.08 6.32 14.33
N LEU A 67 -9.00 5.84 14.95
CA LEU A 67 -7.72 5.56 14.29
C LEU A 67 -7.70 4.19 13.58
N HIS A 68 -8.47 3.22 14.08
CA HIS A 68 -8.47 1.84 13.59
C HIS A 68 -9.87 1.43 13.11
N PRO A 69 -10.10 1.28 11.80
CA PRO A 69 -11.32 0.66 11.29
C PRO A 69 -11.34 -0.84 11.63
N SER A 70 -12.53 -1.44 11.74
CA SER A 70 -12.63 -2.90 11.76
C SER A 70 -12.16 -3.47 10.42
N GLY A 71 -11.73 -4.74 10.40
CA GLY A 71 -11.32 -5.42 9.16
C GLY A 71 -12.41 -5.34 8.08
N GLU A 72 -13.67 -5.55 8.44
CA GLU A 72 -14.80 -5.42 7.52
C GLU A 72 -14.96 -4.00 6.95
N ALA A 73 -14.84 -2.98 7.80
CA ALA A 73 -14.92 -1.58 7.36
C ALA A 73 -13.75 -1.21 6.44
N LEU A 74 -12.54 -1.69 6.74
CA LEU A 74 -11.37 -1.49 5.88
C LEU A 74 -11.57 -2.12 4.49
N ILE A 75 -12.10 -3.34 4.42
CA ILE A 75 -12.40 -4.01 3.15
C ILE A 75 -13.48 -3.25 2.36
N LYS A 76 -14.52 -2.76 3.04
CA LYS A 76 -15.56 -1.93 2.41
C LYS A 76 -15.00 -0.63 1.82
N LEU A 77 -14.13 0.06 2.55
CA LEU A 77 -13.49 1.31 2.11
C LEU A 77 -12.55 1.07 0.93
N THR A 78 -11.68 0.05 1.02
CA THR A 78 -10.69 -0.27 -0.02
C THR A 78 -11.36 -0.67 -1.35
N ARG A 79 -12.44 -1.44 -1.28
CA ARG A 79 -13.26 -1.80 -2.45
C ARG A 79 -13.92 -0.58 -3.09
N ALA A 80 -14.51 0.31 -2.27
CA ALA A 80 -15.15 1.53 -2.77
C ALA A 80 -14.13 2.45 -3.45
N LEU A 81 -12.96 2.65 -2.84
CA LEU A 81 -11.92 3.56 -3.31
C LEU A 81 -10.98 2.93 -4.36
N ARG A 82 -11.05 1.61 -4.58
CA ARG A 82 -10.14 0.83 -5.43
C ARG A 82 -8.66 0.97 -5.05
N VAL A 83 -8.40 1.06 -3.75
CA VAL A 83 -7.05 1.17 -3.16
C VAL A 83 -6.63 -0.12 -2.48
N ALA A 84 -5.32 -0.31 -2.29
CA ALA A 84 -4.79 -1.46 -1.59
C ALA A 84 -5.10 -1.38 -0.07
N PRO A 85 -5.48 -2.50 0.59
CA PRO A 85 -5.74 -2.51 2.03
C PRO A 85 -4.53 -2.14 2.87
N LEU A 86 -3.35 -2.63 2.51
CA LEU A 86 -2.09 -2.34 3.20
C LEU A 86 -1.75 -0.86 3.14
N TRP A 87 -1.84 -0.27 1.94
CA TRP A 87 -1.61 1.17 1.79
C TRP A 87 -2.59 1.99 2.61
N LEU A 88 -3.89 1.65 2.60
CA LEU A 88 -4.86 2.43 3.36
C LEU A 88 -4.62 2.30 4.89
N SER A 89 -4.27 1.10 5.39
CA SER A 89 -4.05 0.86 6.81
C SER A 89 -2.73 1.45 7.33
N SER A 90 -1.59 1.15 6.71
CA SER A 90 -0.25 1.54 7.19
C SER A 90 0.40 2.65 6.38
N GLY A 91 -0.05 2.89 5.15
CA GLY A 91 0.63 3.80 4.20
C GLY A 91 1.73 3.10 3.39
N GLU A 92 1.93 1.81 3.58
CA GLU A 92 2.97 1.05 2.90
C GLU A 92 2.50 0.51 1.54
N GLY A 93 3.43 0.45 0.59
CA GLY A 93 3.17 -0.12 -0.73
C GLY A 93 2.36 0.79 -1.66
N PRO A 94 1.92 0.26 -2.82
CA PRO A 94 1.22 1.03 -3.82
C PRO A 94 -0.22 1.38 -3.39
N MET A 95 -0.63 2.62 -3.66
CA MET A 95 -1.98 3.09 -3.36
C MET A 95 -3.06 2.33 -4.09
N LEU A 96 -2.87 2.06 -5.39
CA LEU A 96 -3.89 1.43 -6.21
C LEU A 96 -3.81 -0.09 -6.11
N ALA A 97 -4.96 -0.74 -5.96
CA ALA A 97 -5.03 -2.20 -5.90
C ALA A 97 -4.52 -2.85 -7.19
N ARG A 98 -4.73 -2.21 -8.35
CA ARG A 98 -4.20 -2.69 -9.65
C ARG A 98 -2.67 -2.67 -9.68
N ASP A 99 -2.05 -1.66 -9.08
CA ASP A 99 -0.60 -1.56 -9.09
C ASP A 99 0.01 -2.55 -8.09
N ALA A 100 -0.67 -2.82 -6.97
CA ALA A 100 -0.35 -3.92 -6.07
C ALA A 100 -0.40 -5.28 -6.79
N GLU A 101 -1.48 -5.52 -7.54
CA GLU A 101 -1.67 -6.71 -8.36
C GLU A 101 -0.64 -6.79 -9.50
N ALA A 102 -0.28 -5.67 -10.14
CA ALA A 102 0.74 -5.63 -11.17
C ALA A 102 2.15 -5.87 -10.62
N LEU A 103 2.43 -5.39 -9.40
CA LEU A 103 3.63 -5.73 -8.64
C LEU A 103 3.63 -7.22 -8.28
N ALA A 104 2.53 -7.75 -7.73
CA ALA A 104 2.38 -9.17 -7.44
C ALA A 104 2.58 -10.03 -8.69
N ARG A 105 1.97 -9.66 -9.82
CA ARG A 105 2.19 -10.31 -11.11
C ARG A 105 3.61 -10.19 -11.61
N ARG A 106 4.32 -9.09 -11.36
CA ARG A 106 5.75 -8.99 -11.67
C ARG A 106 6.58 -9.96 -10.84
N TYR A 107 6.19 -10.20 -9.59
CA TYR A 107 6.77 -11.25 -8.75
C TYR A 107 6.33 -12.67 -9.19
N ASP A 108 5.12 -12.84 -9.74
CA ASP A 108 4.59 -14.13 -10.26
C ASP A 108 5.00 -14.43 -11.73
N THR A 109 5.42 -13.43 -12.49
CA THR A 109 5.94 -13.55 -13.88
C THR A 109 7.47 -13.70 -13.88
N PHE A 110 8.11 -13.59 -12.70
CA PHE A 110 9.19 -14.52 -12.45
C PHE A 110 8.53 -15.90 -12.54
N PRO A 111 8.89 -16.78 -13.49
CA PRO A 111 8.52 -18.18 -13.31
C PRO A 111 8.93 -18.56 -11.87
N PRO A 112 8.30 -19.55 -11.22
CA PRO A 112 9.09 -20.37 -10.31
C PRO A 112 10.23 -20.87 -11.20
N ALA A 113 11.34 -20.13 -11.26
CA ALA A 113 12.38 -20.39 -12.22
C ALA A 113 12.76 -21.84 -11.96
N ALA A 114 12.68 -22.65 -13.00
CA ALA A 114 13.28 -23.97 -13.04
C ALA A 114 14.76 -23.77 -12.67
N GLY A 115 15.05 -23.85 -11.36
CA GLY A 115 16.17 -23.12 -10.75
C GLY A 115 15.93 -22.57 -9.34
N CYS A 116 14.91 -23.00 -8.59
CA CYS A 116 14.98 -23.02 -7.12
C CYS A 116 16.08 -24.03 -6.70
N GLY A 117 17.31 -23.56 -6.90
CA GLY A 117 18.55 -24.30 -6.79
C GLY A 117 19.66 -23.27 -6.94
N GLY A 118 19.68 -22.25 -6.08
CA GLY A 118 20.98 -21.68 -5.71
C GLY A 118 21.90 -22.86 -5.35
N PRO A 119 23.20 -22.82 -5.68
CA PRO A 119 24.08 -23.97 -5.54
C PRO A 119 23.94 -24.60 -4.13
N GLY A 120 23.30 -25.77 -4.07
CA GLY A 120 23.26 -26.68 -2.93
C GLY A 120 22.86 -26.11 -1.55
N GLY A 121 21.77 -25.36 -1.42
CA GLY A 121 21.15 -25.11 -0.10
C GLY A 121 21.12 -23.66 0.40
N TRP A 122 20.63 -22.74 -0.42
CA TRP A 122 20.39 -21.36 -0.01
C TRP A 122 19.30 -21.27 1.09
N PRO A 123 19.56 -20.63 2.25
CA PRO A 123 18.67 -20.70 3.42
C PRO A 123 17.57 -19.64 3.46
N PHE A 124 17.60 -18.62 2.59
CA PHE A 124 16.68 -17.49 2.66
C PHE A 124 15.53 -17.64 1.66
N LEU A 125 14.30 -17.69 2.17
CA LEU A 125 13.08 -17.78 1.37
C LEU A 125 12.59 -16.41 0.88
N SER A 126 12.89 -15.35 1.62
CA SER A 126 12.50 -13.96 1.29
C SER A 126 13.56 -13.19 0.49
N VAL A 127 14.78 -13.72 0.42
CA VAL A 127 15.89 -13.11 -0.32
C VAL A 127 16.31 -14.07 -1.42
N PRO A 128 16.02 -13.75 -2.70
CA PRO A 128 16.40 -14.63 -3.80
C PRO A 128 17.91 -14.59 -4.02
N PHE A 129 18.49 -15.73 -4.40
CA PHE A 129 19.93 -15.86 -4.65
C PHE A 129 20.43 -14.88 -5.73
N SER A 130 19.59 -14.57 -6.72
CA SER A 130 19.90 -13.61 -7.78
C SER A 130 20.22 -12.21 -7.27
N ASP A 131 19.55 -11.78 -6.19
CA ASP A 131 19.77 -10.46 -5.61
C ASP A 131 21.07 -10.44 -4.83
N TYR A 132 21.41 -11.53 -4.16
CA TYR A 132 22.71 -11.72 -3.49
C TYR A 132 23.86 -11.74 -4.51
N GLU A 133 23.69 -12.40 -5.65
CA GLU A 133 24.73 -12.50 -6.69
C GLU A 133 25.10 -11.12 -7.25
N GLN A 134 24.10 -10.25 -7.45
CA GLN A 134 24.26 -8.89 -7.97
C GLN A 134 25.01 -7.93 -7.04
N LEU A 135 25.16 -8.27 -5.75
CA LEU A 135 25.90 -7.42 -4.82
C LEU A 135 27.39 -7.37 -5.16
N SER A 136 27.97 -6.18 -5.02
CA SER A 136 29.40 -5.96 -5.09
C SER A 136 30.15 -6.72 -3.98
N SER A 137 31.44 -6.94 -4.18
CA SER A 137 32.28 -7.60 -3.17
C SER A 137 32.29 -6.85 -1.82
N GLN A 138 32.16 -5.51 -1.87
CA GLN A 138 32.10 -4.70 -0.66
C GLN A 138 30.79 -4.90 0.10
N GLU A 139 29.66 -4.96 -0.59
CA GLU A 139 28.33 -5.19 0.02
C GLU A 139 28.22 -6.60 0.61
N LYS A 140 28.77 -7.61 -0.07
CA LYS A 140 28.84 -8.99 0.46
C LYS A 140 29.63 -9.05 1.77
N CYS A 141 30.77 -8.35 1.84
CA CYS A 141 31.57 -8.26 3.07
C CYS A 141 30.82 -7.53 4.20
N GLN A 142 30.08 -6.46 3.88
CA GLN A 142 29.26 -5.76 4.87
C GLN A 142 28.14 -6.65 5.44
N LEU A 143 27.45 -7.42 4.59
CA LEU A 143 26.44 -8.38 5.04
C LEU A 143 27.03 -9.45 5.95
N GLU A 144 28.22 -9.96 5.62
CA GLU A 144 28.93 -10.94 6.44
C GLU A 144 29.29 -10.37 7.83
N GLN A 145 29.76 -9.12 7.91
CA GLN A 145 30.05 -8.46 9.17
C GLN A 145 28.80 -8.33 10.05
N VAL A 146 27.66 -7.95 9.47
CA VAL A 146 26.39 -7.83 10.20
C VAL A 146 25.91 -9.19 10.70
N LEU A 147 25.98 -10.24 9.86
CA LEU A 147 25.59 -11.59 10.24
C LEU A 147 26.47 -12.14 11.36
N ALA A 148 27.78 -11.96 11.26
CA ALA A 148 28.74 -12.37 12.30
C ALA A 148 28.46 -11.66 13.63
N ALA A 149 28.20 -10.34 13.59
CA ALA A 149 27.85 -9.57 14.77
C ALA A 149 26.54 -10.08 15.42
N TYR A 150 25.52 -10.37 14.61
CA TYR A 150 24.24 -10.90 15.09
C TYR A 150 24.39 -12.28 15.74
N ILE A 151 25.11 -13.20 15.11
CA ILE A 151 25.36 -14.54 15.64
C ILE A 151 26.18 -14.46 16.93
N GLY A 152 27.24 -13.64 16.97
CA GLY A 152 28.08 -13.44 18.15
C GLY A 152 27.37 -12.73 19.32
N ALA A 153 26.33 -11.95 19.05
CA ALA A 153 25.49 -11.36 20.09
C ALA A 153 24.49 -12.36 20.69
N ARG A 154 24.02 -13.32 19.89
CA ARG A 154 23.01 -14.31 20.30
C ARG A 154 23.59 -15.57 20.95
N ALA A 155 24.84 -15.92 20.65
CA ALA A 155 25.53 -17.10 21.20
C ALA A 155 26.19 -16.88 22.58
N ARG A 156 25.85 -15.78 23.26
CA ARG A 156 26.35 -15.41 24.60
C ARG A 156 25.23 -15.39 25.63
#